data_AF-A0A5B7IUS0-F1
#
_entry.id   AF-A0A5B7IUS0-F1
#
_cell.length_a   1.000
_cell.length_b   1.000
_cell.length_c   1.000
_cell.angle_alpha   90.00
_cell.angle_beta   90.00
_cell.angle_gamma   90.00
#
_symmetry.space_group_name_H-M   'P 1'
#
loop_
_entity.id
_entity.type
_entity.pdbx_description
1 polymer ?
#
loop_
_entity_poly.entity_id
_entity_poly.type
_entity_poly.pdbx_seq_one_letter_code
_entity_poly.pdbx_strand_id
1 'polypeptide(L)'
;MYGVTLWEMFSFGEDPWAGLNGQQILRKIDQEGERLTCPAACPADIYTLLLECWAQDPSSRPTFGQVYQRVSAIMPDTLKVVQVWEEEGGLGVQVNDVVAVIDGRAEDYWWKGQNQRTFCIGKFPRCITNPRRPLANQDISKPLDHSFIHTGRERERVVIQ
;
A
#
# COMPACT_ATOMS: atom_id res chain seq x y z
N MET A 1 4.84 19.50 13.17
CA MET A 1 3.91 18.71 14.00
C MET A 1 2.92 17.91 13.15
N TYR A 2 2.13 18.53 12.27
CA TYR A 2 1.08 17.80 11.52
C TYR A 2 1.57 16.56 10.74
N GLY A 3 2.79 16.57 10.18
CA GLY A 3 3.36 15.38 9.54
C GLY A 3 3.52 14.18 10.49
N VAL A 4 3.91 14.40 11.76
CA VAL A 4 3.98 13.32 12.75
C VAL A 4 2.57 12.78 13.03
N THR A 5 1.58 13.66 13.20
CA THR A 5 0.18 13.27 13.40
C THR A 5 -0.40 12.47 12.24
N LEU A 6 -0.13 12.87 10.99
CA LEU A 6 -0.52 12.07 9.84
C LEU A 6 0.18 10.71 9.83
N TRP A 7 1.47 10.65 10.17
CA TRP A 7 2.19 9.39 10.28
C TRP A 7 1.55 8.47 11.32
N GLU A 8 1.21 8.99 12.51
CA GLU A 8 0.51 8.26 13.58
C GLU A 8 -0.84 7.70 13.09
N MET A 9 -1.59 8.44 12.27
CA MET A 9 -2.84 7.95 11.70
C MET A 9 -2.63 6.75 10.76
N PHE A 10 -1.61 6.80 9.88
CA PHE A 10 -1.33 5.73 8.92
C PHE A 10 -0.57 4.54 9.51
N SER A 11 0.10 4.71 10.65
CA SER A 11 0.70 3.62 11.43
C SER A 11 -0.28 2.99 12.43
N PHE A 12 -1.54 3.43 12.46
CA PHE A 12 -2.54 3.00 13.42
C PHE A 12 -2.16 3.29 14.88
N GLY A 13 -1.49 4.42 15.11
CA GLY A 13 -1.15 4.94 16.43
C GLY A 13 0.16 4.39 17.00
N GLU A 14 1.10 3.95 16.16
CA GLU A 14 2.44 3.61 16.65
C GLU A 14 3.13 4.83 17.28
N ASP A 15 4.02 4.56 18.23
CA ASP A 15 4.82 5.61 18.87
C ASP A 15 5.93 6.09 17.92
N PRO A 16 5.97 7.38 17.57
CA PRO A 16 7.01 7.91 16.69
C PRO A 16 8.38 7.86 17.39
N TRP A 17 9.39 7.29 16.73
CA TRP A 17 10.73 7.04 17.29
C TRP A 17 10.68 6.26 18.62
N ALA A 18 9.84 5.23 18.69
CA ALA A 18 9.65 4.39 19.87
C ALA A 18 10.98 3.98 20.54
N GLY A 19 11.04 4.14 21.86
CA GLY A 19 12.20 3.77 22.68
C GLY A 19 13.34 4.79 22.72
N LEU A 20 13.23 5.91 22.00
CA LEU A 20 14.24 6.98 22.03
C LEU A 20 13.82 8.14 22.92
N ASN A 21 14.79 8.75 23.59
CA ASN A 21 14.58 10.01 24.31
C ASN A 21 14.78 11.22 23.40
N GLY A 22 14.40 12.42 23.88
CA GLY A 22 14.45 13.64 23.08
C GLY A 22 15.83 14.00 22.51
N GLN A 23 16.93 13.70 23.23
CA GLN A 23 18.29 13.96 22.72
C GLN A 23 18.66 13.01 21.57
N GLN A 24 18.28 11.73 21.69
CA GLN A 24 18.49 10.73 20.64
C GLN A 24 17.67 11.04 19.39
N ILE A 25 16.41 11.45 19.57
CA ILE A 25 15.52 11.87 18.48
C ILE A 25 16.10 13.10 17.76
N LEU A 26 16.54 14.12 18.50
CA LEU A 26 17.14 15.31 17.92
C LEU A 26 18.39 14.98 17.09
N ARG A 27 19.27 14.10 17.61
CA ARG A 27 20.44 13.64 16.89
C ARG A 27 20.07 12.96 15.56
N LYS A 28 19.10 12.06 15.59
CA LYS A 28 18.62 11.36 14.38
C LYS A 28 18.05 12.32 13.34
N ILE A 29 17.23 13.28 13.76
CA ILE A 29 16.56 14.21 12.85
C ILE A 29 17.54 15.23 12.26
N ASP A 30 18.40 15.83 13.08
CA ASP A 30 19.20 17.00 12.71
C ASP A 30 20.60 16.63 12.18
N GLN A 31 21.23 15.61 12.74
CA GLN A 31 22.59 15.19 12.34
C GLN A 31 22.56 14.08 11.30
N GLU A 32 21.67 13.10 11.47
CA GLU A 32 21.60 11.93 10.58
C GLU A 32 20.58 12.13 9.43
N GLY A 33 19.74 13.17 9.51
CA GLY A 33 18.69 13.44 8.53
C GLY A 33 17.57 12.40 8.52
N GLU A 34 17.50 11.54 9.55
CA GLU A 34 16.52 10.45 9.62
C GLU A 34 15.10 10.99 9.78
N ARG A 35 14.15 10.29 9.17
CA ARG A 35 12.70 10.53 9.29
C ARG A 35 12.01 9.19 9.60
N LEU A 36 10.78 9.27 10.09
CA LEU A 36 9.97 8.07 10.33
C LEU A 36 9.79 7.30 9.02
N THR A 37 9.81 5.97 9.10
CA THR A 37 9.64 5.08 7.95
C THR A 37 8.21 5.17 7.39
N CYS A 38 8.03 4.82 6.11
CA CYS A 38 6.70 4.80 5.51
C CYS A 38 5.81 3.73 6.16
N PRO A 39 4.65 4.10 6.76
CA PRO A 39 3.74 3.12 7.35
C PRO A 39 3.20 2.15 6.30
N ALA A 40 2.85 0.92 6.72
CA ALA A 40 2.38 -0.12 5.81
C ALA A 40 1.10 0.28 5.04
N ALA A 41 0.20 1.03 5.69
CA ALA A 41 -1.07 1.49 5.12
C ALA A 41 -0.95 2.78 4.28
N CYS A 42 0.22 3.41 4.28
CA CYS A 42 0.41 4.74 3.73
C CYS A 42 0.62 4.69 2.21
N PRO A 43 -0.23 5.34 1.40
CA PRO A 43 0.02 5.52 -0.03
C PRO A 43 1.30 6.34 -0.26
N ALA A 44 2.01 6.06 -1.37
CA ALA A 44 3.27 6.73 -1.69
C ALA A 44 3.15 8.26 -1.71
N ASP A 45 2.07 8.79 -2.29
CA ASP A 45 1.83 10.24 -2.40
C ASP A 45 1.64 10.91 -1.03
N ILE A 46 1.04 10.21 -0.06
CA ILE A 46 0.94 10.69 1.32
C ILE A 46 2.32 10.70 1.96
N TYR A 47 3.11 9.65 1.76
CA TYR A 47 4.45 9.60 2.34
C TYR A 47 5.37 10.69 1.78
N THR A 48 5.26 11.01 0.49
CA THR A 48 5.93 12.18 -0.09
C THR A 48 5.53 13.47 0.62
N LEU A 49 4.23 13.68 0.87
CA LEU A 49 3.72 14.82 1.64
C LEU A 49 4.26 14.85 3.08
N LEU A 50 4.41 13.69 3.74
CA LEU A 50 5.01 13.58 5.07
C LEU A 50 6.47 14.07 5.06
N LEU A 51 7.26 13.64 4.07
CA LEU A 51 8.65 14.08 3.92
C LEU A 51 8.74 15.60 3.71
N GLU A 52 7.86 16.19 2.90
CA GLU A 52 7.76 17.65 2.72
C GLU A 52 7.41 18.36 4.04
N CYS A 53 6.49 17.80 4.83
CA CYS A 53 6.13 18.34 6.15
C CYS A 53 7.29 18.28 7.16
N TRP A 54 8.27 17.39 6.93
CA TRP A 54 9.47 17.23 7.76
C TRP A 54 10.74 17.84 7.14
N ALA A 55 10.58 18.73 6.16
CA ALA A 55 11.70 19.51 5.61
C ALA A 55 12.44 20.26 6.73
N GLN A 56 13.78 20.23 6.67
CA GLN A 56 14.62 20.88 7.67
C GLN A 56 14.41 22.39 7.64
N ASP A 57 14.46 22.99 6.45
CA ASP A 57 14.07 24.37 6.22
C ASP A 57 12.54 24.54 6.41
N PRO A 58 12.09 25.38 7.37
CA PRO A 58 10.67 25.66 7.56
C PRO A 58 10.00 26.29 6.35
N SER A 59 10.73 27.06 5.52
CA SER A 59 10.15 27.73 4.35
C SER A 59 9.78 26.76 3.22
N SER A 60 10.43 25.59 3.20
CA SER A 60 10.16 24.50 2.27
C SER A 60 8.96 23.63 2.67
N ARG A 61 8.36 23.84 3.85
CA ARG A 61 7.22 23.04 4.32
C ARG A 61 5.92 23.52 3.67
N PRO A 62 5.01 22.61 3.28
CA PRO A 62 3.74 22.98 2.69
C PRO A 62 2.85 23.70 3.70
N THR A 63 2.07 24.66 3.19
CA THR A 63 1.00 25.29 3.96
C THR A 63 -0.09 24.28 4.30
N PHE A 64 -0.84 24.53 5.37
CA PHE A 64 -1.95 23.65 5.74
C PHE A 64 -3.02 23.54 4.63
N GLY A 65 -3.24 24.60 3.85
CA GLY A 65 -4.13 24.56 2.68
C GLY A 65 -3.67 23.56 1.62
N GLN A 66 -2.37 23.53 1.30
CA GLN A 66 -1.78 22.55 0.38
C GLN A 66 -1.88 21.13 0.92
N VAL A 67 -1.60 20.95 2.22
CA VAL A 67 -1.75 19.66 2.91
C VAL A 67 -3.19 19.16 2.82
N TYR A 68 -4.16 20.00 3.16
CA TYR A 68 -5.58 19.67 3.10
C TYR A 68 -6.01 19.26 1.68
N GLN A 69 -5.59 20.02 0.67
CA GLN A 69 -5.90 19.70 -0.73
C GLN A 69 -5.35 18.33 -1.14
N ARG A 70 -4.09 18.02 -0.79
CA ARG A 70 -3.46 16.75 -1.14
C ARG A 70 -4.07 15.57 -0.40
N VAL A 71 -4.31 15.69 0.90
CA VAL A 71 -4.94 14.63 1.70
C VAL A 71 -6.38 14.39 1.22
N SER A 72 -7.13 15.45 0.93
CA SER A 72 -8.54 15.35 0.50
C SER A 72 -8.69 14.78 -0.92
N ALA A 73 -7.66 14.90 -1.76
CA ALA A 73 -7.64 14.29 -3.09
C ALA A 73 -7.44 12.77 -3.03
N ILE A 74 -7.04 12.22 -1.88
CA ILE A 74 -6.67 10.81 -1.73
C ILE A 74 -7.85 10.06 -1.14
N MET A 75 -8.60 9.42 -2.02
CA MET A 75 -9.57 8.40 -1.67
C MET A 75 -9.10 7.08 -2.30
N PRO A 76 -8.75 6.06 -1.50
CA PRO A 76 -8.27 4.80 -2.05
C PRO A 76 -9.39 4.13 -2.86
N ASP A 77 -9.03 3.62 -4.04
CA ASP A 77 -9.93 2.75 -4.80
C ASP A 77 -10.28 1.53 -3.94
N THR A 78 -11.55 1.11 -3.98
CA THR A 78 -12.00 -0.11 -3.30
C THR A 78 -12.36 -1.18 -4.30
N LEU A 79 -11.79 -2.36 -4.10
CA LEU A 79 -11.99 -3.53 -4.94
C LEU A 79 -12.77 -4.60 -4.18
N LYS A 80 -13.63 -5.32 -4.90
CA LYS A 80 -14.32 -6.50 -4.36
C LYS A 80 -13.55 -7.74 -4.75
N VAL A 81 -13.23 -8.57 -3.77
CA VAL A 81 -12.58 -9.86 -3.99
C VAL A 81 -13.58 -10.84 -4.61
N VAL A 82 -13.19 -11.44 -5.73
CA VAL A 82 -14.00 -12.41 -6.48
C VAL A 82 -13.46 -13.84 -6.41
N GLN A 83 -12.21 -14.00 -5.99
CA GLN A 83 -11.57 -15.29 -5.80
C GLN A 83 -10.78 -15.30 -4.49
N VAL A 84 -10.85 -16.42 -3.75
CA VAL A 84 -10.08 -16.62 -2.51
C VAL A 84 -8.58 -16.61 -2.82
N TRP A 85 -7.79 -16.04 -1.92
CA TRP A 85 -6.33 -16.05 -2.00
C TRP A 85 -5.71 -16.14 -0.61
N GLU A 86 -4.74 -17.04 -0.47
CA GLU A 86 -3.99 -17.27 0.75
C GLU A 86 -2.59 -17.79 0.37
N GLU A 87 -1.57 -16.98 0.66
CA GLU A 87 -0.16 -17.29 0.45
C GLU A 87 0.64 -16.73 1.62
N GLU A 88 1.72 -17.41 2.01
CA GLU A 88 2.63 -16.92 3.04
C GLU A 88 3.23 -15.56 2.65
N GLY A 89 3.08 -14.56 3.52
CA GLY A 89 3.50 -13.17 3.26
C GLY A 89 2.57 -12.37 2.32
N GLY A 90 1.51 -12.99 1.80
CA GLY A 90 0.46 -12.33 1.02
C GLY A 90 -0.69 -11.78 1.87
N LEU A 91 -1.59 -11.02 1.24
CA LEU A 91 -2.84 -10.58 1.86
C LEU A 91 -3.88 -11.69 1.74
N GLY A 92 -4.15 -12.41 2.83
CA GLY A 92 -5.25 -13.37 2.90
C GLY A 92 -6.62 -12.71 2.68
N VAL A 93 -7.40 -13.23 1.73
CA VAL A 93 -8.73 -12.69 1.36
C VAL A 93 -9.73 -13.79 1.04
N GLN A 94 -11.01 -13.51 1.34
CA GLN A 94 -12.15 -14.36 1.00
C GLN A 94 -13.04 -13.69 -0.06
N VAL A 95 -13.84 -14.48 -0.78
CA VAL A 95 -14.80 -13.94 -1.75
C VAL A 95 -15.76 -12.98 -1.04
N ASN A 96 -16.02 -11.83 -1.67
CA ASN A 96 -16.76 -10.69 -1.15
C ASN A 96 -16.05 -9.82 -0.10
N ASP A 97 -14.82 -10.14 0.30
CA ASP A 97 -14.00 -9.17 1.04
C ASP A 97 -13.83 -7.90 0.19
N VAL A 98 -13.70 -6.76 0.88
CA VAL A 98 -13.38 -5.48 0.27
C VAL A 98 -11.94 -5.14 0.59
N VAL A 99 -11.19 -4.78 -0.44
CA VAL A 99 -9.78 -4.35 -0.30
C VAL A 99 -9.68 -2.89 -0.69
N ALA A 100 -9.16 -2.06 0.22
CA ALA A 100 -8.73 -0.70 -0.11
C ALA A 100 -7.33 -0.77 -0.73
N VAL A 101 -7.18 -0.22 -1.93
CA VAL A 101 -5.90 -0.22 -2.65
C VAL A 101 -4.98 0.82 -2.05
N ILE A 102 -3.78 0.39 -1.65
CA ILE A 102 -2.72 1.27 -1.13
C ILE A 102 -1.72 1.59 -2.25
N ASP A 103 -1.36 0.57 -3.04
CA ASP A 103 -0.48 0.70 -4.19
C ASP A 103 -0.90 -0.32 -5.26
N GLY A 104 -1.17 0.15 -6.47
CA GLY A 104 -1.67 -0.70 -7.54
C GLY A 104 -1.72 0.02 -8.87
N ARG A 105 -0.78 -0.28 -9.75
CA ARG A 105 -0.77 0.24 -11.13
C ARG A 105 -1.42 -0.76 -12.06
N ALA A 106 -2.02 -0.25 -13.14
CA ALA A 106 -2.69 -1.07 -14.14
C ALA A 106 -1.78 -2.09 -14.84
N GLU A 107 -0.46 -1.87 -14.79
CA GLU A 107 0.56 -2.73 -15.37
C GLU A 107 1.09 -3.79 -14.39
N ASP A 108 0.85 -3.62 -13.09
CA ASP A 108 1.37 -4.52 -12.07
C ASP A 108 0.44 -5.71 -11.85
N TYR A 109 1.02 -6.90 -11.80
CA TYR A 109 0.30 -8.10 -11.40
C TYR A 109 -0.01 -8.12 -9.90
N TRP A 110 0.94 -7.65 -9.07
CA TRP A 110 0.84 -7.65 -7.62
C TRP A 110 0.46 -6.27 -7.11
N TRP A 111 -0.71 -6.17 -6.49
CA TRP A 111 -1.17 -4.95 -5.84
C TRP A 111 -1.01 -5.08 -4.34
N LYS A 112 -0.84 -3.95 -3.65
CA LYS A 112 -0.85 -3.85 -2.20
C LYS A 112 -2.17 -3.23 -1.74
N GLY A 113 -2.78 -3.83 -0.74
CA GLY A 113 -4.01 -3.30 -0.19
C GLY A 113 -4.23 -3.72 1.25
N GLN A 114 -5.30 -3.17 1.82
CA GLN A 114 -5.79 -3.52 3.14
C GLN A 114 -7.13 -4.24 3.01
N ASN A 115 -7.21 -5.45 3.56
CA ASN A 115 -8.49 -6.14 3.70
C ASN A 115 -9.33 -5.42 4.77
N GLN A 116 -10.49 -4.90 4.40
CA GLN A 116 -11.35 -4.12 5.29
C GLN A 116 -12.08 -4.98 6.35
N ARG A 117 -12.09 -6.31 6.19
CA ARG A 117 -12.64 -7.24 7.20
C ARG A 117 -11.62 -7.59 8.27
N THR A 118 -10.36 -7.86 7.89
CA THR A 118 -9.32 -8.33 8.82
C THR A 118 -8.35 -7.24 9.25
N PHE A 119 -8.37 -6.09 8.57
CA PHE A 119 -7.38 -5.01 8.69
C PHE A 119 -5.94 -5.38 8.31
N CYS A 120 -5.69 -6.63 7.90
CA CYS A 120 -4.39 -7.05 7.41
C CYS A 120 -4.01 -6.28 6.14
N ILE A 121 -2.72 -6.01 6.00
CA ILE A 121 -2.12 -5.33 4.85
C ILE A 121 -1.13 -6.28 4.20
N GLY A 122 -1.16 -6.37 2.88
CA GLY A 122 -0.27 -7.25 2.15
C GLY A 122 -0.45 -7.14 0.64
N LYS A 123 0.28 -7.99 -0.09
CA LYS A 123 0.19 -8.08 -1.54
C LYS A 123 -0.84 -9.13 -1.98
N PHE A 124 -1.53 -8.87 -3.08
CA PHE A 124 -2.47 -9.81 -3.70
C PHE A 124 -2.43 -9.67 -5.24
N PRO A 125 -2.76 -10.73 -5.99
CA PRO A 125 -2.87 -10.63 -7.45
C PRO A 125 -4.03 -9.71 -7.84
N ARG A 126 -3.83 -8.76 -8.75
CA ARG A 126 -4.91 -7.88 -9.21
C ARG A 126 -6.11 -8.65 -9.76
N CYS A 127 -5.87 -9.74 -10.48
CA CYS A 127 -6.88 -10.52 -11.20
C CYS A 127 -7.93 -11.19 -10.30
N ILE A 128 -7.68 -11.30 -9.00
CA ILE A 128 -8.65 -11.89 -8.04
C ILE A 128 -9.67 -10.87 -7.54
N THR A 129 -9.67 -9.66 -8.09
CA THR A 129 -10.56 -8.56 -7.69
C THR A 129 -11.24 -7.89 -8.87
N ASN A 130 -12.42 -7.33 -8.62
CA ASN A 130 -13.13 -6.45 -9.55
C ASN A 130 -13.34 -5.07 -8.92
N PRO A 131 -13.22 -3.98 -9.71
CA PRO A 131 -13.56 -2.65 -9.22
C PRO A 131 -15.03 -2.55 -8.83
N ARG A 132 -15.33 -1.79 -7.77
CA ARG A 132 -16.70 -1.48 -7.35
C ARG A 132 -17.33 -0.31 -8.12
N ARG A 133 -16.66 0.15 -9.16
CA ARG A 133 -17.06 1.21 -10.09
C ARG A 133 -17.12 0.67 -11.53
N PRO A 134 -17.80 1.34 -12.46
CA PRO A 134 -17.72 1.00 -13.87
C PRO A 134 -16.27 0.91 -14.35
N LEU A 135 -16.00 -0.08 -15.22
CA LEU A 135 -14.67 -0.29 -15.78
C LEU A 135 -14.25 0.93 -16.60
N ALA A 136 -13.06 1.44 -16.32
CA ALA A 136 -12.38 2.50 -17.05
C ALA A 136 -11.19 1.92 -17.84
N ASN A 137 -10.62 2.70 -18.77
CA ASN A 137 -9.49 2.24 -19.59
C ASN A 137 -8.26 1.79 -18.76
N GLN A 138 -8.07 2.37 -17.57
CA GLN A 138 -7.02 1.98 -16.63
C GLN A 138 -7.26 0.62 -15.94
N ASP A 139 -8.48 0.09 -16.01
CA ASP A 139 -8.83 -1.19 -15.40
C ASP A 139 -8.46 -2.39 -16.30
N ILE A 140 -8.05 -2.13 -17.55
CA ILE A 140 -7.65 -3.15 -18.51
C ILE A 140 -6.16 -3.45 -18.32
N SER A 141 -5.83 -4.68 -17.94
CA SER A 141 -4.45 -5.19 -17.91
C SER A 141 -3.86 -5.14 -19.32
N LYS A 142 -2.65 -4.57 -19.48
CA LYS A 142 -1.91 -4.73 -20.73
C LYS A 142 -1.52 -6.21 -20.91
N PRO A 143 -1.42 -6.72 -22.15
CA PRO A 143 -0.88 -8.05 -22.38
C PRO A 143 0.50 -8.18 -21.72
N LEU A 144 0.70 -9.25 -20.96
CA LEU A 144 1.99 -9.56 -20.36
C LEU A 144 2.96 -9.97 -21.48
N ASP A 145 4.01 -9.17 -21.73
CA ASP A 145 5.09 -9.60 -22.62
C ASP A 145 5.73 -10.87 -22.04
N HIS A 146 5.77 -11.94 -22.84
CA HIS A 146 6.31 -13.27 -22.51
C HIS A 146 5.47 -14.18 -21.57
N SER A 147 4.15 -14.05 -21.51
CA SER A 147 3.29 -14.87 -20.61
C SER A 147 3.13 -16.38 -20.95
N PHE A 148 3.91 -16.95 -21.86
CA PHE A 148 3.94 -18.40 -22.09
C PHE A 148 4.98 -19.08 -21.20
N ILE A 149 4.73 -19.12 -19.89
CA ILE A 149 5.34 -20.15 -19.03
C ILE A 149 4.23 -21.16 -18.74
N HIS A 150 4.21 -22.22 -19.54
CA HIS A 150 3.38 -23.40 -19.30
C HIS A 150 3.79 -24.01 -17.95
N THR A 151 2.97 -23.84 -16.92
CA THR A 151 2.98 -24.75 -15.77
C THR A 151 2.44 -26.09 -16.28
N GLY A 152 3.36 -26.97 -16.67
CA GLY A 152 3.07 -28.35 -17.03
C GLY A 152 2.39 -29.05 -15.87
N ARG A 153 1.08 -29.24 -15.98
CA ARG A 153 0.31 -30.18 -15.16
C ARG A 153 0.67 -31.58 -15.69
N GLU A 154 1.68 -32.21 -15.10
CA GLU A 154 2.01 -33.60 -15.40
C GLU A 154 0.80 -34.48 -15.07
N ARG A 155 0.23 -35.07 -16.13
CA ARG A 155 -0.88 -36.02 -16.08
C ARG A 155 -0.40 -37.30 -15.42
N GLU A 156 -1.20 -37.80 -14.49
CA GLU A 156 -1.22 -39.21 -14.04
C GLU A 156 -1.02 -40.15 -15.24
N ARG A 157 0.05 -40.93 -15.20
CA ARG A 157 0.13 -42.19 -15.93
C ARG A 157 -0.48 -43.28 -15.06
N VAL A 158 -1.69 -43.66 -15.42
CA VAL A 158 -2.24 -44.99 -15.16
C VAL A 158 -1.24 -46.01 -15.70
N VAL A 159 -0.68 -46.84 -14.83
CA VAL A 159 0.00 -48.09 -15.23
C VAL A 159 -0.90 -49.24 -14.82
N ILE A 160 -1.49 -49.85 -15.85
CA ILE A 160 -2.06 -51.19 -15.79
C ILE A 160 -0.89 -52.15 -15.97
N GLN A 161 -0.63 -52.99 -14.97
CA GLN A 161 -0.26 -54.40 -15.15
C GLN A 161 -0.38 -55.17 -13.84
#